data_AF-A0A3C0FAQ3-F1
#
_entry.id   AF-A0A3C0FAQ3-F1
#
_cell.length_a   1.000
_cell.length_b   1.000
_cell.length_c   1.000
_cell.angle_alpha   90.00
_cell.angle_beta   90.00
_cell.angle_gamma   90.00
#
_symmetry.space_group_name_H-M   'P 1'
#
loop_
_entity.id
_entity.type
_entity.pdbx_description
1 polymer ?
#
loop_
_entity_poly.entity_id
_entity_poly.type
_entity_poly.pdbx_seq_one_letter_code
_entity_poly.pdbx_strand_id
1 'polypeptide(L)'
;VVRGDGLEETAELARQVAATHPELVLDTGAAGVLPAITGLTHIRRLAIKQRFRPLGYPALAFTRAADPGDEMVEAAALLAKYAAVVVVRSMEAAGLLALLTWRENLYTDPQKPIQVKSQLYEVGQVTPASPVYVTTNFSLTYFSVAGEVQASQIPGYILVVDTGGTSVLTAWAAGKLTPESIAAMVRESNLADKVNHRRLVLPGHVAVLSGRLQELSGWQVLVGPREAAGIPAFAKTKFA
;
A
#
# COMPACT_ATOMS: atom_id res chain seq x y z
N VAL A 1 15.85 27.73 -3.55
CA VAL A 1 14.47 27.82 -4.08
C VAL A 1 14.38 29.09 -4.90
N VAL A 2 13.84 29.01 -6.11
CA VAL A 2 13.55 30.15 -6.99
C VAL A 2 12.06 30.42 -6.91
N ARG A 3 11.69 31.64 -6.50
CA ARG A 3 10.29 32.06 -6.35
C ARG A 3 10.00 33.27 -7.22
N GLY A 4 8.95 33.19 -8.03
CA GLY A 4 8.38 34.33 -8.78
C GLY A 4 6.88 34.48 -8.51
N ASP A 5 6.26 35.55 -9.02
CA ASP A 5 4.81 35.75 -9.03
C ASP A 5 4.23 35.19 -10.34
N GLY A 6 3.92 33.90 -10.32
CA GLY A 6 3.44 33.17 -11.49
C GLY A 6 4.54 32.55 -12.35
N LEU A 7 4.12 31.97 -13.47
CA LEU A 7 4.95 31.04 -14.25
C LEU A 7 6.08 31.74 -15.01
N GLU A 8 5.81 32.91 -15.56
CA GLU A 8 6.74 33.65 -16.43
C GLU A 8 7.92 34.21 -15.63
N GLU A 9 7.64 34.90 -14.53
CA GLU A 9 8.67 35.42 -13.64
C GLU A 9 9.52 34.30 -13.04
N THR A 10 8.88 33.19 -12.62
CA THR A 10 9.60 32.01 -12.11
C THR A 10 10.54 31.43 -13.16
N ALA A 11 10.12 31.34 -14.43
CA ALA A 11 10.94 30.83 -15.52
C ALA A 11 12.13 31.75 -15.84
N GLU A 12 11.91 33.07 -15.84
CA GLU A 12 12.98 34.04 -16.09
C GLU A 12 14.02 34.00 -14.97
N LEU A 13 13.58 34.03 -13.71
CA LEU A 13 14.47 33.95 -12.57
C LEU A 13 15.23 32.62 -12.52
N ALA A 14 14.56 31.50 -12.85
CA ALA A 14 15.21 30.19 -12.91
C ALA A 14 16.31 30.17 -13.99
N ARG A 15 16.08 30.79 -15.15
CA ARG A 15 17.10 30.90 -16.21
C ARG A 15 18.32 31.68 -15.74
N GLN A 16 18.12 32.79 -15.05
CA GLN A 16 19.21 33.64 -14.55
C GLN A 16 20.03 32.93 -13.46
N VAL A 17 19.35 32.31 -12.49
CA VAL A 17 20.04 31.65 -11.37
C VAL A 17 20.74 30.36 -11.82
N ALA A 18 20.15 29.60 -12.74
CA ALA A 18 20.72 28.33 -13.23
C ALA A 18 22.11 28.48 -13.86
N ALA A 19 22.48 29.68 -14.33
CA ALA A 19 23.82 29.95 -14.87
C ALA A 19 24.94 29.85 -13.82
N THR A 20 24.60 30.04 -12.53
CA THR A 20 25.56 29.99 -11.42
C THR A 20 25.26 28.85 -10.45
N HIS A 21 23.97 28.52 -10.26
CA HIS A 21 23.52 27.50 -9.31
C HIS A 21 22.46 26.62 -10.00
N PRO A 22 22.84 25.46 -10.56
CA PRO A 22 21.94 24.61 -11.33
C PRO A 22 20.98 23.78 -10.46
N GLU A 23 21.22 23.68 -9.16
CA GLU A 23 20.38 22.92 -8.23
C GLU A 23 19.20 23.77 -7.74
N LEU A 24 18.12 23.74 -8.51
CA LEU A 24 16.95 24.58 -8.26
C LEU A 24 15.73 23.77 -7.83
N VAL A 25 14.86 24.45 -7.07
CA VAL A 25 13.49 24.04 -6.79
C VAL A 25 12.62 25.26 -7.06
N LEU A 26 11.52 25.07 -7.79
CA LEU A 26 10.65 26.15 -8.28
C LEU A 26 9.47 26.38 -7.33
N ASP A 27 9.13 27.64 -7.13
CA ASP A 27 7.91 28.10 -6.43
C ASP A 27 7.26 29.20 -7.27
N THR A 28 6.02 29.01 -7.71
CA THR A 28 5.31 30.00 -8.53
C THR A 28 4.61 31.08 -7.70
N GLY A 29 4.81 31.10 -6.37
CA GLY A 29 4.19 32.07 -5.48
C GLY A 29 2.68 31.96 -5.38
N ALA A 30 2.10 30.82 -5.78
CA ALA A 30 0.66 30.64 -5.98
C ALA A 30 -0.18 31.06 -4.76
N ALA A 31 -1.23 31.84 -5.01
CA ALA A 31 -2.06 32.43 -3.95
C ALA A 31 -3.04 31.42 -3.29
N GLY A 32 -3.25 30.26 -3.89
CA GLY A 32 -4.14 29.21 -3.41
C GLY A 32 -4.07 27.95 -4.27
N VAL A 33 -4.90 26.96 -3.93
CA VAL A 33 -4.82 25.60 -4.50
C VAL A 33 -5.01 25.54 -6.03
N LEU A 34 -5.97 26.28 -6.58
CA LEU A 34 -6.24 26.25 -8.02
C LEU A 34 -5.09 26.86 -8.85
N PRO A 35 -4.59 28.08 -8.52
CA PRO A 35 -3.37 28.60 -9.12
C PRO A 35 -2.16 27.67 -8.95
N ALA A 36 -2.00 27.03 -7.78
CA ALA A 36 -0.90 26.11 -7.51
C ALA A 36 -0.95 24.87 -8.42
N ILE A 37 -2.09 24.18 -8.50
CA ILE A 37 -2.29 23.03 -9.39
C ILE A 37 -2.07 23.42 -10.85
N THR A 38 -2.55 24.60 -11.25
CA THR A 38 -2.37 25.13 -12.62
C THR A 38 -0.88 25.34 -12.91
N GLY A 39 -0.16 26.05 -12.03
CA GLY A 39 1.27 26.27 -12.14
C GLY A 39 2.08 24.98 -12.21
N LEU A 40 1.86 24.04 -11.28
CA LEU A 40 2.52 22.74 -11.25
C LEU A 40 2.26 21.93 -12.53
N THR A 41 1.03 21.95 -13.03
CA THR A 41 0.67 21.28 -14.29
C THR A 41 1.41 21.88 -15.48
N HIS A 42 1.51 23.21 -15.56
CA HIS A 42 2.28 23.88 -16.61
C HIS A 42 3.78 23.61 -16.51
N ILE A 43 4.37 23.70 -15.32
CA ILE A 43 5.77 23.33 -15.06
C ILE A 43 6.05 21.92 -15.62
N ARG A 44 5.27 20.93 -15.19
CA ARG A 44 5.44 19.53 -15.60
C ARG A 44 5.27 19.34 -17.11
N ARG A 45 4.21 19.91 -17.69
CA ARG A 45 3.91 19.77 -19.12
C ARG A 45 4.95 20.45 -20.00
N LEU A 46 5.35 21.68 -19.68
CA LEU A 46 6.33 22.43 -20.47
C LEU A 46 7.72 21.78 -20.37
N ALA A 47 8.13 21.32 -19.20
CA ALA A 47 9.38 20.59 -19.01
C ALA A 47 9.43 19.30 -19.85
N ILE A 48 8.37 18.49 -19.83
CA ILE A 48 8.36 17.18 -20.53
C ILE A 48 8.05 17.31 -22.02
N LYS A 49 6.94 17.98 -22.37
CA LYS A 49 6.43 17.99 -23.74
C LYS A 49 7.16 18.98 -24.63
N GLN A 50 7.52 20.15 -24.08
CA GLN A 50 8.18 21.22 -24.84
C GLN A 50 9.68 21.33 -24.54
N ARG A 51 10.22 20.50 -23.64
CA ARG A 51 11.62 20.56 -23.20
C ARG A 51 12.05 21.96 -22.75
N PHE A 52 11.12 22.70 -22.14
CA PHE A 52 11.37 24.06 -21.69
C PHE A 52 12.24 24.06 -20.44
N ARG A 53 13.56 24.16 -20.65
CA ARG A 53 14.59 23.99 -19.62
C ARG A 53 14.42 24.86 -18.37
N PRO A 54 13.98 26.14 -18.45
CA PRO A 54 13.85 26.97 -17.24
C PRO A 54 12.85 26.40 -16.20
N LEU A 55 11.92 25.55 -16.62
CA LEU A 55 10.96 24.87 -15.73
C LEU A 55 11.29 23.38 -15.52
N GLY A 56 12.49 22.94 -15.93
CA GLY A 56 12.94 21.54 -15.87
C GLY A 56 13.36 21.05 -14.48
N TYR A 57 12.84 21.67 -13.42
CA TYR A 57 13.26 21.43 -12.04
C TYR A 57 12.09 20.94 -11.18
N PRO A 58 12.35 20.28 -10.05
CA PRO A 58 11.32 19.96 -9.06
C PRO A 58 10.58 21.22 -8.59
N ALA A 59 9.29 21.08 -8.30
CA ALA A 59 8.47 22.18 -7.80
C ALA A 59 8.11 21.97 -6.32
N LEU A 60 8.13 23.07 -5.57
CA LEU A 60 7.73 23.16 -4.17
C LEU A 60 6.40 23.90 -4.10
N ALA A 61 5.52 23.43 -3.21
CA ALA A 61 4.26 24.08 -2.90
C ALA A 61 4.05 24.19 -1.39
N PHE A 62 3.35 25.23 -0.96
CA PHE A 62 2.93 25.44 0.41
C PHE A 62 1.42 25.26 0.51
N THR A 63 0.96 24.56 1.54
CA THR A 63 -0.45 24.58 1.91
C THR A 63 -0.84 25.93 2.50
N ARG A 64 -2.11 26.28 2.37
CA ARG A 64 -2.66 27.55 2.85
C ARG A 64 -3.93 27.39 3.67
N ALA A 65 -4.66 26.28 3.52
CA ALA A 65 -5.89 26.02 4.29
C ALA A 65 -5.67 26.17 5.80
N ALA A 66 -6.56 26.86 6.50
CA ALA A 66 -6.42 27.10 7.94
C ALA A 66 -6.82 25.88 8.77
N ASP A 67 -7.85 25.15 8.32
CA ASP A 67 -8.30 23.92 8.96
C ASP A 67 -7.30 22.77 8.68
N PRO A 68 -6.87 22.00 9.71
CA PRO A 68 -5.92 20.91 9.53
C PRO A 68 -6.40 19.80 8.57
N GLY A 69 -7.69 19.50 8.53
CA GLY A 69 -8.27 18.52 7.62
C GLY A 69 -8.22 19.01 6.17
N ASP A 70 -8.64 20.25 5.94
CA ASP A 70 -8.54 20.88 4.61
C ASP A 70 -7.08 21.01 4.15
N GLU A 71 -6.15 21.26 5.08
CA GLU A 71 -4.71 21.30 4.78
C GLU A 71 -4.19 19.95 4.25
N MET A 72 -4.64 18.83 4.82
CA MET A 72 -4.26 17.50 4.31
C MET A 72 -4.85 17.23 2.92
N VAL A 73 -6.08 17.67 2.66
CA VAL A 73 -6.71 17.54 1.34
C VAL A 73 -5.97 18.37 0.30
N GLU A 74 -5.61 19.61 0.64
CA GLU A 74 -4.80 20.48 -0.21
C GLU A 74 -3.42 19.85 -0.49
N ALA A 75 -2.74 19.35 0.55
CA ALA A 75 -1.44 18.69 0.41
C ALA A 75 -1.51 17.45 -0.49
N ALA A 76 -2.55 16.63 -0.32
CA ALA A 76 -2.77 15.44 -1.15
C ALA A 76 -2.99 15.81 -2.62
N ALA A 77 -3.74 16.88 -2.89
CA ALA A 77 -3.98 17.38 -4.25
C ALA A 77 -2.70 17.92 -4.89
N LEU A 78 -1.88 18.66 -4.14
CA LEU A 78 -0.60 19.19 -4.63
C LEU A 78 0.39 18.06 -4.95
N LEU A 79 0.50 17.04 -4.08
CA LEU A 79 1.28 15.82 -4.36
C LEU A 79 0.78 15.09 -5.62
N ALA A 80 -0.54 14.92 -5.75
CA ALA A 80 -1.18 14.33 -6.93
C ALA A 80 -0.90 15.12 -8.22
N LYS A 81 -0.64 16.42 -8.09
CA LYS A 81 -0.38 17.36 -9.17
C LYS A 81 1.06 17.83 -9.20
N TYR A 82 1.98 16.87 -9.15
CA TYR A 82 3.39 17.06 -9.53
C TYR A 82 4.25 17.92 -8.59
N ALA A 83 3.74 18.34 -7.43
CA ALA A 83 4.61 18.92 -6.40
C ALA A 83 5.60 17.84 -5.93
N ALA A 84 6.89 18.17 -5.99
CA ALA A 84 7.97 17.31 -5.48
C ALA A 84 8.16 17.49 -3.97
N VAL A 85 7.91 18.71 -3.48
CA VAL A 85 7.91 19.05 -2.06
C VAL A 85 6.61 19.77 -1.74
N VAL A 86 5.91 19.32 -0.70
CA VAL A 86 4.77 20.03 -0.13
C VAL A 86 5.10 20.35 1.31
N VAL A 87 5.00 21.63 1.67
CA VAL A 87 5.20 22.11 3.04
C VAL A 87 3.83 22.23 3.69
N VAL A 88 3.66 21.52 4.82
CA VAL A 88 2.45 21.52 5.66
C VAL A 88 2.75 22.12 7.04
N ARG A 89 1.75 22.64 7.74
CA ARG A 89 1.91 23.19 9.11
C ARG A 89 1.42 22.24 10.19
N SER A 90 0.36 21.47 9.91
CA SER A 90 -0.20 20.52 10.85
C SER A 90 0.79 19.41 11.18
N MET A 91 0.87 19.10 12.47
CA MET A 91 1.66 18.00 13.03
C MET A 91 0.76 16.88 13.60
N GLU A 92 -0.53 16.89 13.25
CA GLU A 92 -1.47 15.88 13.71
C GLU A 92 -1.17 14.51 13.08
N ALA A 93 -0.96 13.51 13.94
CA ALA A 93 -0.56 12.17 13.50
C ALA A 93 -1.58 11.53 12.54
N ALA A 94 -2.88 11.73 12.75
CA ALA A 94 -3.92 11.18 11.89
C ALA A 94 -3.86 11.75 10.46
N GLY A 95 -3.72 13.08 10.35
CA GLY A 95 -3.58 13.75 9.06
C GLY A 95 -2.30 13.37 8.33
N LEU A 96 -1.17 13.33 9.04
CA LEU A 96 0.11 12.91 8.48
C LEU A 96 0.09 11.44 8.02
N LEU A 97 -0.53 10.54 8.79
CA LEU A 97 -0.68 9.14 8.39
C LEU A 97 -1.48 9.03 7.07
N ALA A 98 -2.58 9.77 6.95
CA ALA A 98 -3.38 9.79 5.72
C ALA A 98 -2.58 10.33 4.53
N LEU A 99 -1.85 11.44 4.69
CA LEU A 99 -1.03 12.06 3.64
C LEU A 99 0.13 11.16 3.20
N LEU A 100 0.83 10.53 4.15
CA LEU A 100 1.94 9.62 3.87
C LEU A 100 1.46 8.34 3.17
N THR A 101 0.33 7.79 3.59
CA THR A 101 -0.32 6.64 2.94
C THR A 101 -0.73 6.99 1.51
N TRP A 102 -1.33 8.17 1.31
CA TRP A 102 -1.66 8.66 -0.03
C TRP A 102 -0.43 8.78 -0.93
N ARG A 103 0.68 9.36 -0.41
CA ARG A 103 1.94 9.47 -1.14
C ARG A 103 2.47 8.09 -1.54
N GLU A 104 2.48 7.12 -0.63
CA GLU A 104 2.93 5.76 -0.93
C GLU A 104 2.09 5.12 -2.04
N ASN A 105 0.76 5.25 -1.97
CA ASN A 105 -0.15 4.75 -3.00
C ASN A 105 0.10 5.41 -4.36
N LEU A 106 0.23 6.73 -4.40
CA LEU A 106 0.40 7.50 -5.63
C LEU A 106 1.72 7.19 -6.36
N TYR A 107 2.80 6.95 -5.61
CA TYR A 107 4.14 6.72 -6.14
C TYR A 107 4.51 5.23 -6.28
N THR A 108 3.57 4.32 -5.99
CA THR A 108 3.75 2.89 -6.25
C THR A 108 3.83 2.63 -7.76
N ASP A 109 4.78 1.79 -8.19
CA ASP A 109 4.89 1.36 -9.58
C ASP A 109 3.61 0.60 -10.00
N PRO A 110 2.79 1.15 -10.91
CA PRO A 110 1.52 0.53 -11.28
C PRO A 110 1.70 -0.78 -12.05
N GLN A 111 2.92 -1.09 -12.55
CA GLN A 111 3.20 -2.31 -13.30
C GLN A 111 3.63 -3.47 -12.38
N LYS A 112 4.04 -3.18 -11.15
CA LYS A 112 4.58 -4.18 -10.22
C LYS A 112 3.80 -4.16 -8.91
N PRO A 113 2.87 -5.12 -8.71
CA PRO A 113 2.20 -5.26 -7.43
C PRO A 113 3.21 -5.47 -6.31
N ILE A 114 3.06 -4.74 -5.21
CA ILE A 114 3.89 -4.91 -4.02
C ILE A 114 3.59 -6.28 -3.43
N GLN A 115 4.63 -7.08 -3.27
CA GLN A 115 4.53 -8.48 -2.85
C GLN A 115 5.25 -8.70 -1.53
N VAL A 116 4.67 -9.55 -0.69
CA VAL A 116 5.41 -10.20 0.38
C VAL A 116 6.01 -11.51 -0.14
N LYS A 117 7.07 -11.99 0.50
CA LYS A 117 7.68 -13.26 0.10
C LYS A 117 6.68 -14.40 0.35
N SER A 118 6.50 -15.31 -0.60
CA SER A 118 5.70 -16.52 -0.36
C SER A 118 6.46 -17.44 0.60
N GLN A 119 5.96 -17.53 1.82
CA GLN A 119 6.49 -18.37 2.88
C GLN A 119 5.46 -18.49 4.00
N LEU A 120 5.79 -19.28 5.02
CA LEU A 120 5.05 -19.32 6.27
C LEU A 120 5.55 -18.22 7.21
N TYR A 121 4.68 -17.31 7.60
CA TYR A 121 4.97 -16.26 8.57
C TYR A 121 4.43 -16.61 9.95
N GLU A 122 5.11 -16.12 10.99
CA GLU A 122 4.73 -16.27 12.38
C GLU A 122 4.29 -14.91 12.91
N VAL A 123 3.09 -14.84 13.50
CA VAL A 123 2.54 -13.61 14.09
C VAL A 123 2.32 -13.86 15.57
N GLY A 124 3.06 -13.12 16.42
CA GLY A 124 3.12 -13.35 17.86
C GLY A 124 4.05 -14.52 18.24
N GLN A 125 3.88 -15.05 19.45
CA GLN A 125 4.61 -16.22 19.94
C GLN A 125 3.85 -17.50 19.60
N VAL A 126 4.09 -18.04 18.40
CA VAL A 126 3.39 -19.24 17.92
C VAL A 126 3.77 -20.49 18.71
N THR A 127 2.84 -21.42 18.81
CA THR A 127 3.03 -22.74 19.43
C THR A 127 2.63 -23.84 18.44
N PRO A 128 2.95 -25.12 18.70
CA PRO A 128 2.46 -26.21 17.86
C PRO A 128 0.93 -26.31 17.74
N ALA A 129 0.17 -25.66 18.65
CA ALA A 129 -1.29 -25.62 18.60
C ALA A 129 -1.85 -24.39 17.87
N SER A 130 -1.01 -23.43 17.48
CA SER A 130 -1.41 -22.16 16.87
C SER A 130 -2.13 -22.34 15.52
N PRO A 131 -3.22 -21.59 15.27
CA PRO A 131 -3.96 -21.67 14.01
C PRO A 131 -3.11 -21.27 12.80
N VAL A 132 -3.49 -21.78 11.63
CA VAL A 132 -2.83 -21.49 10.35
C VAL A 132 -3.82 -20.82 9.39
N TYR A 133 -3.56 -19.58 9.01
CA TYR A 133 -4.38 -18.80 8.09
C TYR A 133 -3.78 -18.81 6.69
N VAL A 134 -4.58 -19.13 5.68
CA VAL A 134 -4.17 -19.09 4.26
C VAL A 134 -4.46 -17.70 3.70
N THR A 135 -3.50 -17.12 2.98
CA THR A 135 -3.67 -15.86 2.26
C THR A 135 -2.78 -15.80 1.01
N THR A 136 -2.87 -14.72 0.25
CA THR A 136 -2.07 -14.45 -0.96
C THR A 136 -0.86 -13.58 -0.66
N ASN A 137 0.14 -13.58 -1.55
CA ASN A 137 1.33 -12.74 -1.42
C ASN A 137 1.17 -11.26 -1.82
N PHE A 138 -0.04 -10.79 -2.13
CA PHE A 138 -0.30 -9.36 -2.27
C PHE A 138 -0.12 -8.66 -0.92
N SER A 139 0.74 -7.63 -0.86
CA SER A 139 1.16 -7.01 0.41
C SER A 139 -0.02 -6.48 1.24
N LEU A 140 -0.96 -5.78 0.60
CA LEU A 140 -2.12 -5.22 1.29
C LEU A 140 -2.97 -6.34 1.93
N THR A 141 -3.22 -7.42 1.18
CA THR A 141 -3.96 -8.57 1.70
C THR A 141 -3.22 -9.25 2.86
N TYR A 142 -1.90 -9.45 2.75
CA TYR A 142 -1.10 -10.03 3.82
C TYR A 142 -1.14 -9.17 5.09
N PHE A 143 -0.88 -7.87 4.99
CA PHE A 143 -0.84 -6.99 6.16
C PHE A 143 -2.21 -6.79 6.80
N SER A 144 -3.30 -6.80 6.01
CA SER A 144 -4.66 -6.83 6.58
C SER A 144 -4.92 -8.10 7.39
N VAL A 145 -4.46 -9.27 6.94
CA VAL A 145 -4.59 -10.52 7.72
C VAL A 145 -3.67 -10.51 8.94
N ALA A 146 -2.39 -10.14 8.76
CA ALA A 146 -1.40 -10.13 9.85
C ALA A 146 -1.77 -9.17 10.97
N GLY A 147 -2.26 -7.96 10.63
CA GLY A 147 -2.74 -7.00 11.61
C GLY A 147 -3.89 -7.55 12.46
N GLU A 148 -4.83 -8.25 11.84
CA GLU A 148 -6.01 -8.82 12.53
C GLU A 148 -5.68 -10.09 13.33
N VAL A 149 -4.73 -10.91 12.85
CA VAL A 149 -4.17 -12.02 13.66
C VAL A 149 -3.48 -11.46 14.90
N GLN A 150 -2.69 -10.40 14.77
CA GLN A 150 -2.06 -9.74 15.92
C GLN A 150 -3.11 -9.14 16.87
N ALA A 151 -4.13 -8.44 16.34
CA ALA A 151 -5.22 -7.84 17.12
C ALA A 151 -6.08 -8.88 17.84
N SER A 152 -6.15 -10.12 17.33
CA SER A 152 -6.86 -11.23 17.99
C SER A 152 -6.25 -11.65 19.32
N GLN A 153 -4.98 -11.30 19.56
CA GLN A 153 -4.17 -11.79 20.69
C GLN A 153 -4.01 -13.31 20.74
N ILE A 154 -4.28 -14.02 19.65
CA ILE A 154 -4.08 -15.46 19.48
C ILE A 154 -2.96 -15.64 18.46
N PRO A 155 -1.73 -16.02 18.88
CA PRO A 155 -0.61 -16.20 17.98
C PRO A 155 -0.89 -17.25 16.91
N GLY A 156 -0.57 -16.93 15.66
CA GLY A 156 -0.95 -17.74 14.51
C GLY A 156 0.11 -17.74 13.41
N TYR A 157 0.06 -18.77 12.58
CA TYR A 157 0.82 -18.85 11.35
C TYR A 157 0.02 -18.26 10.18
N ILE A 158 0.70 -17.61 9.24
CA ILE A 158 0.11 -17.14 7.98
C ILE A 158 0.83 -17.82 6.83
N LEU A 159 0.13 -18.71 6.14
CA LEU A 159 0.59 -19.40 4.94
C LEU A 159 0.33 -18.51 3.72
N VAL A 160 1.39 -17.90 3.19
CA VAL A 160 1.31 -16.95 2.07
C VAL A 160 1.57 -17.68 0.76
N VAL A 161 0.52 -17.81 -0.06
CA VAL A 161 0.60 -18.43 -1.39
C VAL A 161 1.02 -17.40 -2.43
N ASP A 162 1.99 -17.75 -3.29
CA ASP A 162 2.38 -16.90 -4.41
C ASP A 162 1.27 -16.82 -5.47
N THR A 163 0.74 -15.62 -5.67
CA THR A 163 -0.27 -15.32 -6.69
C THR A 163 0.20 -14.22 -7.65
N GLY A 164 1.50 -13.94 -7.69
CA GLY A 164 2.09 -12.82 -8.40
C GLY A 164 1.62 -11.46 -7.85
N GLY A 165 1.37 -11.37 -6.54
CA GLY A 165 0.96 -10.14 -5.88
C GLY A 165 -0.47 -9.71 -6.16
N THR A 166 -1.39 -10.67 -6.33
CA THR A 166 -2.81 -10.37 -6.55
C THR A 166 -3.65 -10.74 -5.34
N SER A 167 -4.70 -9.93 -5.06
CA SER A 167 -5.62 -10.16 -3.93
C SER A 167 -6.32 -11.53 -4.00
N VAL A 168 -6.91 -11.99 -2.90
CA VAL A 168 -7.62 -13.29 -2.81
C VAL A 168 -8.59 -13.51 -3.98
N LEU A 169 -9.51 -12.58 -4.22
CA LEU A 169 -10.54 -12.72 -5.25
C LEU A 169 -9.96 -12.58 -6.66
N THR A 170 -9.00 -11.68 -6.86
CA THR A 170 -8.30 -11.52 -8.15
C THR A 170 -7.53 -12.80 -8.50
N ALA A 171 -6.79 -13.36 -7.55
CA ALA A 171 -6.01 -14.56 -7.72
C ALA A 171 -6.90 -15.79 -7.98
N TRP A 172 -8.01 -15.91 -7.26
CA TRP A 172 -9.00 -16.97 -7.48
C TRP A 172 -9.62 -16.87 -8.89
N ALA A 173 -10.10 -15.69 -9.28
CA ALA A 173 -10.69 -15.47 -10.60
C ALA A 173 -9.68 -15.71 -11.75
N ALA A 174 -8.40 -15.39 -11.52
CA ALA A 174 -7.32 -15.62 -12.47
C ALA A 174 -6.73 -17.05 -12.43
N GLY A 175 -7.28 -17.96 -11.61
CA GLY A 175 -6.80 -19.34 -11.50
C GLY A 175 -5.41 -19.49 -10.86
N LYS A 176 -4.95 -18.48 -10.11
CA LYS A 176 -3.66 -18.48 -9.40
C LYS A 176 -3.78 -18.97 -7.95
N LEU A 177 -4.92 -18.73 -7.32
CA LEU A 177 -5.24 -19.28 -6.00
C LEU A 177 -6.17 -20.47 -6.17
N THR A 178 -5.60 -21.67 -6.18
CA THR A 178 -6.31 -22.93 -6.40
C THR A 178 -6.10 -23.89 -5.23
N PRO A 179 -6.94 -24.93 -5.09
CA PRO A 179 -6.71 -25.99 -4.10
C PRO A 179 -5.31 -26.61 -4.24
N GLU A 180 -4.82 -26.78 -5.48
CA GLU A 180 -3.51 -27.33 -5.81
C GLU A 180 -2.38 -26.40 -5.36
N SER A 181 -2.47 -25.09 -5.62
CA SER A 181 -1.42 -24.14 -5.23
C SER A 181 -1.35 -23.97 -3.70
N ILE A 182 -2.49 -23.98 -3.01
CA ILE A 182 -2.52 -23.97 -1.54
C ILE A 182 -1.94 -25.27 -0.98
N ALA A 183 -2.33 -26.44 -1.49
CA ALA A 183 -1.83 -27.74 -1.02
C ALA A 183 -0.31 -27.91 -1.29
N ALA A 184 0.19 -27.38 -2.41
CA ALA A 184 1.62 -27.32 -2.69
C ALA A 184 2.34 -26.47 -1.61
N MET A 185 1.82 -25.28 -1.33
CA MET A 185 2.40 -24.38 -0.32
C MET A 185 2.41 -24.99 1.10
N VAL A 186 1.38 -25.77 1.46
CA VAL A 186 1.35 -26.53 2.74
C VAL A 186 2.52 -27.52 2.83
N ARG A 187 2.87 -28.19 1.74
CA ARG A 187 4.00 -29.13 1.69
C ARG A 187 5.34 -28.39 1.70
N GLU A 188 5.50 -27.38 0.84
CA GLU A 188 6.73 -26.62 0.67
C GLU A 188 7.14 -25.85 1.93
N SER A 189 6.17 -25.45 2.75
CA SER A 189 6.43 -24.76 4.03
C SER A 189 6.80 -25.68 5.20
N ASN A 190 6.79 -27.01 4.99
CA ASN A 190 6.96 -28.01 6.07
C ASN A 190 6.02 -27.76 7.26
N LEU A 191 4.80 -27.29 6.98
CA LEU A 191 3.83 -26.92 8.02
C LEU A 191 3.50 -28.09 8.95
N ALA A 192 3.52 -29.32 8.41
CA ALA A 192 3.26 -30.55 9.13
C ALA A 192 4.20 -30.80 10.32
N ASP A 193 5.42 -30.24 10.28
CA ASP A 193 6.44 -30.37 11.32
C ASP A 193 6.36 -29.26 12.36
N LYS A 194 5.66 -28.16 12.04
CA LYS A 194 5.52 -26.98 12.92
C LYS A 194 4.28 -27.02 13.81
N VAL A 195 3.23 -27.71 13.39
CA VAL A 195 1.96 -27.81 14.15
C VAL A 195 1.55 -29.25 14.44
N ASN A 196 0.94 -29.45 15.61
CA ASN A 196 0.45 -30.75 16.09
C ASN A 196 -0.96 -31.10 15.58
N HIS A 197 -1.53 -30.27 14.71
CA HIS A 197 -2.83 -30.48 14.09
C HIS A 197 -2.73 -30.45 12.57
N ARG A 198 -3.84 -30.78 11.89
CA ARG A 198 -3.98 -30.70 10.44
C ARG A 198 -5.20 -29.85 10.10
N ARG A 199 -5.13 -28.55 10.40
CA ARG A 199 -6.23 -27.58 10.21
C ARG A 199 -5.72 -26.31 9.53
N LEU A 200 -6.43 -25.85 8.52
CA LEU A 200 -6.17 -24.60 7.80
C LEU A 200 -7.40 -23.69 7.89
N VAL A 201 -7.20 -22.38 7.99
CA VAL A 201 -8.26 -21.37 7.91
C VAL A 201 -8.20 -20.71 6.53
N LEU A 202 -9.22 -20.96 5.72
CA LEU A 202 -9.35 -20.45 4.35
C LEU A 202 -10.16 -19.14 4.34
N PRO A 203 -9.80 -18.12 3.53
CA PRO A 203 -10.60 -16.91 3.43
C PRO A 203 -12.05 -17.20 2.99
N GLY A 204 -13.02 -16.57 3.64
CA GLY A 204 -14.45 -16.88 3.46
C GLY A 204 -14.97 -16.63 2.04
N HIS A 205 -14.33 -15.73 1.29
CA HIS A 205 -14.68 -15.44 -0.10
C HIS A 205 -14.39 -16.59 -1.08
N VAL A 206 -13.46 -17.49 -0.72
CA VAL A 206 -13.06 -18.64 -1.55
C VAL A 206 -13.45 -19.96 -0.90
N ALA A 207 -14.52 -19.95 -0.07
CA ALA A 207 -15.04 -21.13 0.62
C ALA A 207 -15.32 -22.32 -0.31
N VAL A 208 -15.64 -22.05 -1.58
CA VAL A 208 -15.84 -23.06 -2.64
C VAL A 208 -14.62 -23.96 -2.86
N LEU A 209 -13.40 -23.49 -2.52
CA LEU A 209 -12.17 -24.29 -2.65
C LEU A 209 -12.01 -25.34 -1.54
N SER A 210 -12.79 -25.24 -0.45
CA SER A 210 -12.56 -26.01 0.78
C SER A 210 -12.60 -27.53 0.59
N GLY A 211 -13.61 -28.05 -0.11
CA GLY A 211 -13.77 -29.50 -0.32
C GLY A 211 -12.58 -30.10 -1.06
N ARG A 212 -12.24 -29.53 -2.22
CA ARG A 212 -11.10 -30.00 -3.03
C ARG A 212 -9.76 -29.80 -2.32
N LEU A 213 -9.59 -28.70 -1.59
CA LEU A 213 -8.37 -28.46 -0.82
C LEU A 213 -8.21 -29.49 0.30
N GLN A 214 -9.30 -29.85 0.99
CA GLN A 214 -9.27 -30.87 2.04
C GLN A 214 -8.88 -32.24 1.48
N GLU A 215 -9.42 -32.63 0.32
CA GLU A 215 -9.03 -33.87 -0.37
C GLU A 215 -7.53 -33.90 -0.74
N LEU A 216 -7.02 -32.81 -1.33
CA LEU A 216 -5.64 -32.75 -1.84
C LEU A 216 -4.58 -32.58 -0.76
N SER A 217 -4.89 -31.80 0.28
CA SER A 217 -3.95 -31.54 1.36
C SER A 217 -3.98 -32.61 2.44
N GLY A 218 -5.14 -33.25 2.67
CA GLY A 218 -5.38 -34.06 3.86
C GLY A 218 -5.54 -33.24 5.15
N TRP A 219 -5.65 -31.91 5.05
CA TRP A 219 -5.88 -31.02 6.18
C TRP A 219 -7.36 -30.66 6.25
N GLN A 220 -7.92 -30.62 7.46
CA GLN A 220 -9.25 -30.08 7.69
C GLN A 220 -9.27 -28.59 7.32
N VAL A 221 -10.16 -28.19 6.42
CA VAL A 221 -10.28 -26.79 5.99
C VAL A 221 -11.43 -26.13 6.73
N LEU A 222 -11.11 -25.16 7.58
CA LEU A 222 -12.07 -24.26 8.22
C LEU A 222 -12.29 -23.05 7.32
N VAL A 223 -13.55 -22.73 7.04
CA VAL A 223 -13.90 -21.49 6.34
C VAL A 223 -13.89 -20.35 7.35
N GLY A 224 -12.97 -19.42 7.18
CA GLY A 224 -12.85 -18.20 7.97
C GLY A 224 -13.85 -17.12 7.54
N PRO A 225 -13.76 -15.93 8.14
CA PRO A 225 -14.58 -14.78 7.75
C PRO A 225 -14.24 -14.32 6.32
N ARG A 226 -15.18 -13.61 5.70
CA ARG A 226 -14.98 -12.97 4.38
C ARG A 226 -14.00 -11.81 4.47
N GLU A 227 -14.11 -11.02 5.54
CA GLU A 227 -13.23 -9.89 5.83
C GLU A 227 -12.24 -10.23 6.94
N ALA A 228 -11.00 -9.75 6.82
CA ALA A 228 -9.95 -10.00 7.81
C ALA A 228 -10.34 -9.46 9.20
N ALA A 229 -11.11 -8.37 9.28
CA ALA A 229 -11.63 -7.81 10.53
C ALA A 229 -12.48 -8.78 11.37
N GLY A 230 -12.96 -9.88 10.77
CA GLY A 230 -13.64 -10.95 11.50
C GLY A 230 -12.72 -11.96 12.18
N ILE A 231 -11.41 -11.94 11.91
CA ILE A 231 -10.44 -12.90 12.44
C ILE A 231 -10.42 -12.90 13.97
N PRO A 232 -10.44 -11.76 14.69
CA PRO A 232 -10.44 -11.76 16.15
C PRO A 232 -11.62 -12.52 16.76
N ALA A 233 -12.84 -12.31 16.25
CA ALA A 233 -14.03 -13.01 16.74
C ALA A 233 -13.98 -14.50 16.39
N PHE A 234 -13.61 -14.84 15.15
CA PHE A 234 -13.47 -16.22 14.69
C PHE A 234 -12.44 -16.98 15.52
N ALA A 235 -11.27 -16.39 15.76
CA ALA A 235 -10.19 -17.01 16.49
C ALA A 235 -10.60 -17.30 17.94
N LYS A 236 -11.26 -16.35 18.61
CA LYS A 236 -11.81 -16.55 19.96
C LYS A 236 -12.84 -17.67 20.02
N THR A 237 -13.69 -17.82 19.01
CA THR A 237 -14.70 -18.89 19.01
C THR A 237 -14.12 -20.28 18.67
N LYS A 238 -13.03 -20.34 17.89
CA LYS A 238 -12.51 -21.61 17.35
C LYS A 238 -11.24 -22.12 18.01
N PHE A 239 -10.46 -21.24 18.64
CA PHE A 239 -9.11 -21.55 19.12
C PHE A 239 -8.79 -21.03 20.53
N ALA A 240 -9.69 -20.29 21.17
CA ALA A 240 -9.56 -19.91 22.59
C ALA A 240 -10.21 -20.94 23.52
#